data_AF-A0A7Y2TFA2-F1
#
_entry.id   AF-A0A7Y2TFA2-F1
#
_cell.length_a   1.000
_cell.length_b   1.000
_cell.length_c   1.000
_cell.angle_alpha   90.00
_cell.angle_beta   90.00
_cell.angle_gamma   90.00
#
_symmetry.space_group_name_H-M   'P 1'
#
loop_
_entity.id
_entity.type
_entity.pdbx_description
1 polymer ?
#
loop_
_entity_poly.entity_id
_entity_poly.type
_entity_poly.pdbx_seq_one_letter_code
_entity_poly.pdbx_strand_id
1 'polypeptide(L)'
;MKYPRLNKQLFIENRKRFVAQMEPNSIAIFHSNYQYSWNGDAMYKFKQNSDIFWMCGIDQEDSVLVLFPDCPIPEYRECLFLMETNEHIAIWEGYKYTKEDATATSGIASVMWNDGYMQKLRQIINMAENIYLPLNENDRFSPKSPSKALDFAREIQQLYPLHPYKRAGTIFQRLRSVKTKFELEVMR
;
A
#
# COMPACT_ATOMS: atom_id res chain seq x y z
N MET A 1 -3.54 12.76 -14.47
CA MET A 1 -3.84 12.14 -13.16
C MET A 1 -5.35 12.08 -12.97
N LYS A 2 -5.91 10.98 -12.46
CA LYS A 2 -7.37 10.75 -12.36
C LYS A 2 -8.06 11.62 -11.29
N TYR A 3 -7.29 12.14 -10.34
CA TYR A 3 -7.75 13.03 -9.27
C TYR A 3 -6.87 14.29 -9.25
N PRO A 4 -7.41 15.46 -8.84
CA PRO A 4 -6.57 16.59 -8.48
C PRO A 4 -5.62 16.20 -7.35
N ARG A 5 -4.41 16.75 -7.37
CA ARG A 5 -3.39 16.41 -6.39
C ARG A 5 -3.86 16.80 -4.99
N LEU A 6 -4.04 15.79 -4.15
CA LEU A 6 -4.49 15.97 -2.77
C LEU A 6 -3.33 16.49 -1.90
N ASN A 7 -3.68 17.17 -0.81
CA ASN A 7 -2.69 17.63 0.16
C ASN A 7 -1.98 16.44 0.80
N LYS A 8 -0.67 16.29 0.57
CA LYS A 8 0.13 15.17 1.10
C LYS A 8 0.09 15.04 2.62
N GLN A 9 -0.22 16.13 3.35
CA GLN A 9 -0.37 16.10 4.80
C GLN A 9 -1.47 15.14 5.25
N LEU A 10 -2.53 14.98 4.45
CA LEU A 10 -3.58 13.98 4.67
C LEU A 10 -2.97 12.59 4.85
N PHE A 11 -2.13 12.19 3.90
CA PHE A 11 -1.54 10.87 3.85
C PHE A 11 -0.51 10.66 4.97
N ILE A 12 0.31 11.68 5.24
CA ILE A 12 1.28 11.66 6.35
C ILE A 12 0.57 11.44 7.69
N GLU A 13 -0.50 12.19 7.97
CA GLU A 13 -1.25 12.06 9.22
C GLU A 13 -2.00 10.72 9.30
N ASN A 14 -2.52 10.21 8.18
CA ASN A 14 -3.15 8.90 8.14
C ASN A 14 -2.17 7.77 8.50
N ARG A 15 -0.95 7.80 7.96
CA ARG A 15 0.10 6.82 8.29
C ARG A 15 0.55 6.92 9.73
N LYS A 16 0.74 8.14 10.27
CA LYS A 16 1.03 8.34 11.70
C LYS A 16 -0.05 7.74 12.60
N ARG A 17 -1.32 7.98 12.29
CA ARG A 17 -2.46 7.42 13.04
C ARG A 17 -2.50 5.90 12.96
N PHE A 18 -2.19 5.33 11.80
CA PHE A 18 -2.11 3.87 11.62
C PHE A 18 -0.97 3.26 12.44
N VAL A 19 0.24 3.80 12.29
CA VAL A 19 1.45 3.39 13.02
C VAL A 19 1.24 3.46 14.54
N ALA A 20 0.58 4.49 15.04
CA ALA A 20 0.28 4.62 16.48
C ALA A 20 -0.64 3.52 17.04
N GLN A 21 -1.28 2.71 16.18
CA GLN A 21 -2.10 1.56 16.58
C GLN A 21 -1.39 0.22 16.34
N MET A 22 -0.19 0.23 15.78
CA MET A 22 0.62 -0.97 15.62
C MET A 22 1.29 -1.33 16.95
N GLU A 23 1.57 -2.61 17.12
CA GLU A 23 2.47 -3.06 18.19
C GLU A 23 3.91 -2.63 17.86
N PRO A 24 4.77 -2.42 18.87
CA PRO A 24 6.19 -2.16 18.63
C PRO A 24 6.85 -3.24 17.77
N ASN A 25 7.96 -2.91 17.11
CA ASN A 25 8.74 -3.82 16.29
C ASN A 25 7.91 -4.56 15.21
N SER A 26 6.87 -3.91 14.69
CA SER A 26 5.97 -4.53 13.72
C SER A 26 6.13 -3.94 12.32
N ILE A 27 5.97 -4.79 11.30
CA ILE A 27 5.95 -4.39 9.90
C ILE A 27 4.53 -4.52 9.34
N ALA A 28 4.08 -3.54 8.58
CA ALA A 28 2.84 -3.59 7.82
C ALA A 28 3.12 -3.47 6.33
N ILE A 29 2.55 -4.37 5.52
CA ILE A 29 2.80 -4.43 4.08
C ILE A 29 1.47 -4.40 3.33
N PHE A 30 1.35 -3.49 2.37
CA PHE A 30 0.12 -3.26 1.62
C PHE A 30 0.40 -3.24 0.13
N HIS A 31 -0.50 -3.82 -0.65
CA HIS A 31 -0.39 -3.91 -2.10
C HIS A 31 -1.50 -3.14 -2.78
N SER A 32 -1.19 -2.65 -3.98
CA SER A 32 -2.20 -2.28 -4.96
C SER A 32 -3.09 -3.47 -5.32
N ASN A 33 -4.26 -3.19 -5.89
CA ASN A 33 -5.11 -4.23 -6.45
C ASN A 33 -4.49 -4.84 -7.72
N TYR A 34 -4.98 -6.02 -8.11
CA TYR A 34 -4.72 -6.55 -9.45
C TYR A 34 -5.35 -5.66 -10.53
N GLN A 35 -4.75 -5.71 -11.71
CA GLN A 35 -5.44 -5.38 -12.96
C GLN A 35 -6.24 -6.60 -13.40
N TYR A 36 -7.50 -6.39 -13.78
CA TYR A 36 -8.37 -7.47 -14.25
C TYR A 36 -8.53 -7.37 -15.76
N SER A 37 -8.37 -8.47 -16.47
CA SER A 37 -8.67 -8.54 -17.90
C SER A 37 -10.18 -8.67 -18.12
N TRP A 38 -10.65 -8.04 -19.19
CA TRP A 38 -12.02 -8.17 -19.68
C TRP A 38 -12.12 -9.29 -20.72
N ASN A 39 -11.32 -9.20 -21.79
CA ASN A 39 -11.16 -10.24 -22.80
C ASN A 39 -9.81 -10.06 -23.51
N GLY A 40 -8.98 -11.11 -23.51
CA GLY A 40 -7.64 -11.04 -24.10
C GLY A 40 -6.77 -10.00 -23.41
N ASP A 41 -6.27 -9.05 -24.20
CA ASP A 41 -5.45 -7.90 -23.79
C ASP A 41 -6.27 -6.69 -23.31
N ALA A 42 -7.60 -6.69 -23.50
CA ALA A 42 -8.45 -5.63 -22.99
C ALA A 42 -8.56 -5.72 -21.46
N MET A 43 -8.21 -4.64 -20.75
CA MET A 43 -8.24 -4.55 -19.29
C MET A 43 -9.41 -3.72 -18.77
N TYR A 44 -9.97 -4.11 -17.63
CA TYR A 44 -10.86 -3.24 -16.86
C TYR A 44 -10.10 -2.00 -16.37
N LYS A 45 -10.83 -0.90 -16.23
CA LYS A 45 -10.27 0.33 -15.64
C LYS A 45 -9.73 0.03 -14.24
N PHE A 46 -8.43 0.25 -14.05
CA PHE A 46 -7.79 0.04 -12.76
C PHE A 46 -8.48 0.85 -11.64
N LYS A 47 -8.69 0.16 -10.51
CA LYS A 47 -9.20 0.74 -9.28
C LYS A 47 -8.29 0.33 -8.14
N GLN A 48 -7.58 1.32 -7.59
CA GLN A 48 -6.67 1.11 -6.48
C GLN A 48 -7.35 0.56 -5.23
N ASN A 49 -6.58 -0.19 -4.44
CA ASN A 49 -6.95 -0.62 -3.10
C ASN A 49 -7.21 0.62 -2.21
N SER A 50 -8.34 0.65 -1.52
CA SER A 50 -8.70 1.85 -0.75
C SER A 50 -7.79 2.09 0.46
N ASP A 51 -7.19 1.05 1.03
CA ASP A 51 -6.30 1.18 2.18
C ASP A 51 -4.97 1.80 1.77
N ILE A 52 -4.33 1.30 0.69
CA ILE A 52 -3.09 1.91 0.17
C ILE A 52 -3.33 3.35 -0.29
N PHE A 53 -4.45 3.61 -1.00
CA PHE A 53 -4.79 4.97 -1.42
C PHE A 53 -5.00 5.92 -0.23
N TRP A 54 -5.71 5.45 0.81
CA TRP A 54 -5.92 6.24 2.03
C TRP A 54 -4.61 6.56 2.76
N MET A 55 -3.61 5.69 2.65
CA MET A 55 -2.30 5.88 3.28
C MET A 55 -1.31 6.71 2.46
N CYS A 56 -1.31 6.65 1.13
CA CYS A 56 -0.26 7.31 0.33
C CYS A 56 -0.76 8.07 -0.91
N GLY A 57 -2.04 7.99 -1.26
CA GLY A 57 -2.61 8.70 -2.41
C GLY A 57 -2.20 8.18 -3.78
N ILE A 58 -1.35 7.15 -3.84
CA ILE A 58 -0.85 6.58 -5.08
C ILE A 58 -1.94 5.74 -5.75
N ASP A 59 -2.37 6.16 -6.93
CA ASP A 59 -3.34 5.45 -7.79
C ASP A 59 -2.62 4.81 -8.99
N GLN A 60 -1.72 3.86 -8.70
CA GLN A 60 -0.97 3.08 -9.69
C GLN A 60 -1.01 1.59 -9.32
N GLU A 61 -1.01 0.73 -10.32
CA GLU A 61 -0.81 -0.71 -10.15
C GLU A 61 0.61 -1.04 -9.65
N ASP A 62 0.83 -2.31 -9.31
CA ASP A 62 2.11 -2.87 -8.87
C ASP A 62 2.87 -1.97 -7.89
N SER A 63 2.11 -1.43 -6.94
CA SER A 63 2.60 -0.55 -5.88
C SER A 63 2.56 -1.27 -4.55
N VAL A 64 3.64 -1.15 -3.76
CA VAL A 64 3.74 -1.75 -2.43
C VAL A 64 4.12 -0.69 -1.41
N LEU A 65 3.30 -0.51 -0.38
CA LEU A 65 3.60 0.37 0.75
C LEU A 65 4.05 -0.48 1.93
N VAL A 66 5.15 -0.08 2.56
CA VAL A 66 5.70 -0.73 3.76
C VAL A 66 5.86 0.29 4.87
N LEU A 67 5.34 -0.05 6.05
CA LEU A 67 5.50 0.72 7.28
C LEU A 67 6.17 -0.17 8.33
N PHE A 68 7.38 0.19 8.74
CA PHE A 68 8.11 -0.49 9.81
C PHE A 68 8.82 0.54 10.70
N PRO A 69 8.09 1.27 11.56
CA PRO A 69 8.59 2.43 12.30
C PRO A 69 9.91 2.19 13.04
N ASP A 70 10.05 1.00 13.64
CA ASP A 70 11.20 0.59 14.45
C ASP A 70 12.32 -0.06 13.64
N CYS A 71 12.24 -0.05 12.30
CA CYS A 71 13.26 -0.64 11.46
C CYS A 71 14.64 0.01 11.74
N PRO A 72 15.69 -0.80 11.97
CA PRO A 72 17.05 -0.28 12.14
C PRO A 72 17.57 0.48 10.91
N ILE A 73 17.09 0.10 9.72
CA ILE A 73 17.45 0.73 8.46
C ILE A 73 16.46 1.86 8.17
N PRO A 74 16.87 3.15 8.23
CA PRO A 74 15.94 4.28 8.15
C PRO A 74 15.10 4.30 6.87
N GLU A 75 15.68 3.86 5.75
CA GLU A 75 15.03 3.81 4.43
C GLU A 75 13.80 2.89 4.39
N TYR A 76 13.71 1.90 5.29
CA TYR A 76 12.59 0.95 5.33
C TYR A 76 11.60 1.24 6.45
N ARG A 77 11.80 2.32 7.23
CA ARG A 77 10.81 2.71 8.24
C ARG A 77 9.48 3.08 7.61
N GLU A 78 9.56 3.69 6.44
CA GLU A 78 8.43 4.08 5.63
C GLU A 78 8.90 4.14 4.17
N CYS A 79 8.51 3.15 3.37
CA CYS A 79 8.92 3.10 1.97
C CYS A 79 7.82 2.63 1.03
N LEU A 80 7.97 3.05 -0.23
CA LEU A 80 7.04 2.79 -1.31
C LEU A 80 7.80 2.18 -2.47
N PHE A 81 7.34 1.01 -2.94
CA PHE A 81 7.81 0.39 -4.16
C PHE A 81 6.82 0.66 -5.28
N LEU A 82 7.32 1.10 -6.42
CA LEU A 82 6.52 1.41 -7.62
C LEU A 82 7.07 0.69 -8.83
N MET A 83 6.20 0.33 -9.77
CA MET A 83 6.63 -0.10 -11.09
C MET A 83 7.53 0.96 -11.73
N GLU A 84 8.68 0.52 -12.25
CA GLU A 84 9.59 1.41 -12.97
C GLU A 84 8.90 1.90 -14.25
N THR A 85 9.00 3.21 -14.49
CA THR A 85 8.44 3.84 -15.68
C THR A 85 9.56 4.26 -16.62
N ASN A 86 9.34 4.12 -17.92
CA ASN A 86 10.14 4.78 -18.94
C ASN A 86 9.23 5.63 -19.85
N GLU A 87 9.83 6.54 -20.62
CA GLU A 87 9.08 7.43 -21.51
C GLU A 87 8.24 6.67 -22.54
N HIS A 88 8.72 5.51 -23.01
CA HIS A 88 7.98 4.66 -23.94
C HIS A 88 6.70 4.06 -23.33
N ILE A 89 6.76 3.56 -22.08
CA ILE A 89 5.63 3.00 -21.34
C ILE A 89 4.60 4.09 -21.07
N ALA A 90 5.05 5.30 -20.70
CA ALA A 90 4.16 6.42 -20.40
C ALA A 90 3.32 6.86 -21.61
N ILE A 91 3.83 6.69 -22.83
CA ILE A 91 3.10 7.00 -24.07
C ILE A 91 1.93 6.02 -24.28
N TRP A 92 2.12 4.75 -23.97
CA TRP A 92 1.13 3.68 -24.25
C TRP A 92 0.19 3.41 -23.08
N GLU A 93 0.71 3.36 -21.85
CA GLU A 93 -0.05 3.02 -20.64
C GLU A 93 -0.52 4.25 -19.85
N GLY A 94 -0.16 5.44 -20.33
CA GLY A 94 -0.44 6.70 -19.68
C GLY A 94 0.51 7.00 -18.53
N TYR A 95 0.19 8.05 -17.79
CA TYR A 95 1.04 8.58 -16.72
C TYR A 95 1.31 7.53 -15.62
N LYS A 96 2.60 7.30 -15.34
CA LYS A 96 3.10 6.59 -14.15
C LYS A 96 3.89 7.56 -13.27
N TYR A 97 3.90 7.30 -11.97
CA TYR A 97 4.64 8.13 -11.02
C TYR A 97 6.14 7.98 -11.22
N THR A 98 6.85 9.11 -11.27
CA THR A 98 8.29 9.12 -10.98
C THR A 98 8.50 9.04 -9.47
N LYS A 99 9.72 8.77 -9.01
CA LYS A 99 10.04 8.77 -7.57
C LYS A 99 9.77 10.14 -6.94
N GLU A 100 10.07 11.20 -7.67
CA GLU A 100 9.86 12.59 -7.24
C GLU A 100 8.38 12.89 -7.13
N ASP A 101 7.56 12.52 -8.12
CA ASP A 101 6.12 12.77 -8.05
C ASP A 101 5.43 11.91 -6.99
N ALA A 102 5.85 10.65 -6.82
CA ALA A 102 5.39 9.78 -5.76
C ALA A 102 5.70 10.36 -4.37
N THR A 103 6.92 10.87 -4.17
CA THR A 103 7.34 11.55 -2.95
C THR A 103 6.49 12.80 -2.71
N ALA A 104 6.26 13.57 -3.76
CA ALA A 104 5.54 14.82 -3.68
C ALA A 104 4.02 14.62 -3.47
N THR A 105 3.47 13.49 -3.92
CA THR A 105 2.06 13.09 -3.71
C THR A 105 1.86 12.43 -2.34
N SER A 106 2.69 11.47 -1.97
CA SER A 106 2.50 10.67 -0.76
C SER A 106 3.14 11.26 0.50
N GLY A 107 4.19 12.08 0.34
CA GLY A 107 5.05 12.54 1.43
C GLY A 107 6.04 11.48 1.93
N ILE A 108 6.13 10.30 1.31
CA ILE A 108 7.10 9.25 1.64
C ILE A 108 8.45 9.61 1.02
N ALA A 109 9.51 9.64 1.81
CA ALA A 109 10.85 9.99 1.32
C ALA A 109 11.55 8.83 0.61
N SER A 110 11.33 7.59 1.06
CA SER A 110 11.96 6.40 0.47
C SER A 110 11.07 5.79 -0.60
N VAL A 111 11.34 6.13 -1.87
CA VAL A 111 10.64 5.55 -3.03
C VAL A 111 11.61 4.73 -3.87
N MET A 112 11.29 3.45 -4.05
CA MET A 112 12.12 2.48 -4.75
C MET A 112 11.36 1.85 -5.91
N TRP A 113 12.09 1.26 -6.86
CA TRP A 113 11.47 0.45 -7.90
C TRP A 113 11.09 -0.93 -7.38
N ASN A 114 9.96 -1.44 -7.87
CA ASN A 114 9.34 -2.69 -7.45
C ASN A 114 10.09 -3.94 -7.94
N ASP A 115 11.07 -3.78 -8.84
CA ASP A 115 11.89 -4.89 -9.28
C ASP A 115 12.60 -5.56 -8.09
N GLY A 116 12.31 -6.85 -7.92
CA GLY A 116 12.80 -7.67 -6.81
C GLY A 116 12.43 -7.17 -5.40
N TYR A 117 11.33 -6.42 -5.21
CA TYR A 117 11.01 -5.82 -3.90
C TYR A 117 11.00 -6.85 -2.75
N MET A 118 10.50 -8.08 -2.98
CA MET A 118 10.49 -9.14 -1.97
C MET A 118 11.88 -9.56 -1.49
N GLN A 119 12.90 -9.49 -2.35
CA GLN A 119 14.28 -9.79 -1.97
C GLN A 119 14.81 -8.73 -1.00
N LYS A 120 14.46 -7.45 -1.24
CA LYS A 120 14.77 -6.33 -0.35
C LYS A 120 14.02 -6.48 0.98
N LEU A 121 12.71 -6.79 0.93
CA LEU A 121 11.89 -6.93 2.12
C LEU A 121 12.27 -8.13 2.99
N ARG A 122 12.77 -9.22 2.41
CA ARG A 122 13.20 -10.40 3.17
C ARG A 122 14.21 -10.08 4.28
N GLN A 123 15.08 -9.09 4.05
CA GLN A 123 16.08 -8.68 5.04
C GLN A 123 15.43 -8.03 6.26
N ILE A 124 14.39 -7.21 6.06
CA ILE A 124 13.75 -6.45 7.13
C ILE A 124 12.56 -7.18 7.76
N ILE A 125 11.88 -8.09 7.04
CA ILE A 125 10.75 -8.86 7.59
C ILE A 125 11.23 -9.67 8.79
N ASN A 126 12.39 -10.33 8.68
CA ASN A 126 12.98 -11.11 9.78
C ASN A 126 13.44 -10.25 10.98
N MET A 127 13.53 -8.93 10.82
CA MET A 127 13.83 -8.01 11.93
C MET A 127 12.57 -7.59 12.69
N ALA A 128 11.38 -7.84 12.14
CA ALA A 128 10.12 -7.50 12.76
C ALA A 128 9.59 -8.66 13.61
N GLU A 129 9.00 -8.34 14.76
CA GLU A 129 8.35 -9.30 15.65
C GLU A 129 6.95 -9.69 15.16
N ASN A 130 6.23 -8.78 14.50
CA ASN A 130 4.87 -9.05 14.00
C ASN A 130 4.68 -8.51 12.58
N ILE A 131 3.85 -9.21 11.80
CA ILE A 131 3.48 -8.79 10.44
C ILE A 131 1.99 -8.42 10.40
N TYR A 132 1.69 -7.18 10.05
CA TYR A 132 0.34 -6.69 9.78
C TYR A 132 -0.02 -6.92 8.32
N LEU A 133 -1.09 -7.68 8.10
CA LEU A 133 -1.61 -7.97 6.76
C LEU A 133 -3.00 -7.34 6.57
N PRO A 134 -3.27 -6.71 5.40
CA PRO A 134 -4.58 -6.21 5.06
C PRO A 134 -5.48 -7.35 4.60
N LEU A 135 -6.61 -7.54 5.27
CA LEU A 135 -7.72 -8.32 4.75
C LEU A 135 -9.01 -7.53 4.94
N ASN A 136 -9.91 -7.60 3.97
CA ASN A 136 -11.25 -7.06 4.15
C ASN A 136 -12.04 -8.01 5.06
N GLU A 137 -12.42 -7.51 6.23
CA GLU A 137 -13.16 -8.25 7.27
C GLU A 137 -14.64 -7.85 7.34
N ASN A 138 -15.20 -7.26 6.28
CA ASN A 138 -16.63 -6.92 6.24
C ASN A 138 -17.51 -8.18 6.14
N ASP A 139 -18.46 -8.36 7.05
CA ASP A 139 -19.35 -9.54 7.10
C ASP A 139 -20.17 -9.77 5.81
N ARG A 140 -20.43 -8.71 5.03
CA ARG A 140 -21.13 -8.82 3.75
C ARG A 140 -20.21 -9.17 2.58
N PHE A 141 -18.90 -9.19 2.80
CA PHE A 141 -17.92 -9.46 1.77
C PHE A 141 -17.81 -10.97 1.54
N SER A 142 -18.24 -11.41 0.36
CA SER A 142 -18.05 -12.78 -0.12
C SER A 142 -17.12 -12.74 -1.34
N PRO A 143 -15.81 -13.01 -1.17
CA PRO A 143 -14.87 -12.92 -2.28
C PRO A 143 -15.17 -14.01 -3.31
N LYS A 144 -15.62 -13.60 -4.49
CA LYS A 144 -15.75 -14.47 -5.68
C LYS A 144 -14.60 -14.29 -6.67
N SER A 145 -13.87 -13.18 -6.54
CA SER A 145 -12.76 -12.81 -7.43
C SER A 145 -11.43 -12.90 -6.68
N PRO A 146 -10.32 -13.20 -7.39
CA PRO A 146 -8.98 -13.17 -6.81
C PRO A 146 -8.68 -11.80 -6.20
N SER A 147 -7.99 -11.79 -5.05
CA SER A 147 -7.63 -10.57 -4.32
C SER A 147 -6.15 -10.58 -4.02
N LYS A 148 -5.43 -9.54 -4.47
CA LYS A 148 -3.99 -9.40 -4.24
C LYS A 148 -3.63 -9.48 -2.77
N ALA A 149 -4.44 -8.86 -1.91
CA ALA A 149 -4.22 -8.84 -0.47
C ALA A 149 -4.34 -10.25 0.15
N LEU A 150 -5.33 -11.05 -0.29
CA LEU A 150 -5.50 -12.43 0.20
C LEU A 150 -4.39 -13.35 -0.32
N ASP A 151 -4.03 -13.23 -1.60
CA ASP A 151 -2.96 -14.04 -2.19
C ASP A 151 -1.62 -13.74 -1.54
N PHE A 152 -1.32 -12.45 -1.33
CA PHE A 152 -0.10 -12.02 -0.62
C PHE A 152 -0.10 -12.49 0.84
N ALA A 153 -1.23 -12.43 1.54
CA ALA A 153 -1.31 -12.94 2.91
C ALA A 153 -0.97 -14.43 2.99
N ARG A 154 -1.47 -15.24 2.04
CA ARG A 154 -1.13 -16.66 1.93
C ARG A 154 0.34 -16.88 1.61
N GLU A 155 0.89 -16.12 0.66
CA GLU A 155 2.30 -16.19 0.27
C GLU A 155 3.23 -15.90 1.46
N ILE A 156 2.98 -14.81 2.19
CA ILE A 156 3.79 -14.45 3.36
C ILE A 156 3.67 -15.49 4.46
N GLN A 157 2.47 -16.02 4.72
CA GLN A 157 2.27 -17.09 5.71
C GLN A 157 3.04 -18.36 5.36
N GLN A 158 3.14 -18.69 4.06
CA GLN A 158 3.94 -19.82 3.60
C GLN A 158 5.45 -19.56 3.74
N LEU A 159 5.91 -18.35 3.45
CA LEU A 159 7.32 -17.98 3.54
C LEU A 159 7.82 -17.79 4.98
N TYR A 160 6.96 -17.29 5.88
CA TYR A 160 7.28 -16.91 7.25
C TYR A 160 6.32 -17.54 8.27
N PRO A 161 6.15 -18.87 8.31
CA PRO A 161 5.11 -19.53 9.10
C PRO A 161 5.23 -19.33 10.62
N LEU A 162 6.42 -18.96 11.10
CA LEU A 162 6.70 -18.74 12.53
C LEU A 162 6.45 -17.30 12.99
N HIS A 163 6.23 -16.35 12.08
CA HIS A 163 5.94 -14.98 12.48
C HIS A 163 4.50 -14.86 13.00
N PRO A 164 4.27 -14.09 14.07
CA PRO A 164 2.95 -13.64 14.47
C PRO A 164 2.30 -12.73 13.42
N TYR A 165 1.03 -12.99 13.12
CA TYR A 165 0.24 -12.20 12.18
C TYR A 165 -0.81 -11.35 12.89
N LYS A 166 -0.91 -10.08 12.49
CA LYS A 166 -1.85 -9.11 13.03
C LYS A 166 -2.77 -8.57 11.93
N ARG A 167 -3.96 -8.16 12.34
CA ARG A 167 -5.05 -7.74 11.42
C ARG A 167 -5.03 -6.25 11.18
N ALA A 168 -4.55 -5.80 10.01
CA ALA A 168 -4.57 -4.39 9.66
C ALA A 168 -5.98 -3.85 9.38
N GLY A 169 -6.90 -4.72 8.93
CA GLY A 169 -8.29 -4.36 8.61
C GLY A 169 -9.04 -3.72 9.77
N THR A 170 -8.88 -4.27 10.99
CA THR A 170 -9.50 -3.73 12.21
C THR A 170 -9.04 -2.30 12.54
N ILE A 171 -7.75 -2.00 12.30
CA ILE A 171 -7.20 -0.65 12.48
C ILE A 171 -7.80 0.29 11.45
N PHE A 172 -7.84 -0.11 10.16
CA PHE A 172 -8.43 0.72 9.11
C PHE A 172 -9.90 1.01 9.35
N GLN A 173 -10.69 0.01 9.74
CA GLN A 173 -12.12 0.18 9.99
C GLN A 173 -12.36 1.27 11.05
N ARG A 174 -11.62 1.22 12.16
CA ARG A 174 -11.71 2.23 13.22
C ARG A 174 -11.25 3.61 12.75
N LEU A 175 -10.09 3.70 12.10
CA LEU A 175 -9.50 4.98 11.70
C LEU A 175 -10.29 5.67 10.57
N ARG A 176 -10.82 4.90 9.62
CA ARG A 176 -11.55 5.40 8.44
C ARG A 176 -13.02 5.67 8.73
N SER A 177 -13.57 5.18 9.84
CA SER A 177 -14.94 5.51 10.27
C SER A 177 -15.08 6.97 10.73
N VAL A 178 -14.00 7.56 11.26
CA VAL A 178 -13.98 8.97 11.70
C VAL A 178 -13.13 9.79 10.73
N LYS A 179 -13.78 10.68 9.98
CA LYS A 179 -13.11 11.52 8.98
C LYS A 179 -12.35 12.67 9.62
N THR A 180 -11.11 12.85 9.19
CA THR A 180 -10.30 14.01 9.55
C THR A 180 -10.76 15.26 8.80
N LYS A 181 -10.31 16.44 9.25
CA LYS A 181 -10.56 17.70 8.53
C LYS A 181 -10.09 17.64 7.08
N PHE A 182 -8.90 17.09 6.84
CA PHE A 182 -8.38 16.90 5.49
C PHE A 182 -9.24 15.96 4.63
N GLU A 183 -9.79 14.87 5.19
CA GLU A 183 -10.70 13.99 4.45
C GLU A 183 -12.03 14.69 4.13
N LEU A 184 -12.56 15.48 5.06
CA LEU A 184 -13.80 16.24 4.84
C LEU A 184 -13.63 17.32 3.77
N GLU A 185 -12.45 17.93 3.65
CA GLU A 185 -12.13 18.89 2.58
C GLU A 185 -12.18 18.22 1.20
N VAL A 186 -11.75 16.96 1.09
CA VAL A 186 -11.78 16.21 -0.20
C VAL A 186 -13.19 15.74 -0.56
N MET A 187 -14.09 15.58 0.42
CA MET A 187 -15.46 15.13 0.19
C MET A 187 -16.43 16.26 -0.20
N ARG A 188 -16.01 17.53 -0.10
CA ARG A 188 -16.80 18.70 -0.50
C ARG A 188 -16.66 18.97 -1.98
#